data_AF-W1YH05-F1
#
_entry.id   AF-W1YH05-F1
#
_cell.length_a   1.000
_cell.length_b   1.000
_cell.length_c   1.000
_cell.angle_alpha   90.00
_cell.angle_beta   90.00
_cell.angle_gamma   90.00
#
_symmetry.space_group_name_H-M   'P 1'
#
loop_
_entity.id
_entity.type
_entity.pdbx_description
1 polymer ?
#
loop_
_entity_poly.entity_id
_entity_poly.type
_entity_poly.pdbx_seq_one_letter_code
_entity_poly.pdbx_strand_id
1 'polypeptide(L)'
;IESIQEKHNKIFKLTLTTNGMLLTQDKIDYVNKHKMSLVLSLDGRESVHNAMRPVAGSGAESYKYIAKNLINAVKQRHGLEYYVRGTYTHKNLDFTKD
;
A
#
# COMPACT_ATOMS: atom_id res chain seq x y z
N ILE A 1 -14.36 -15.53 -7.45
CA ILE A 1 -13.99 -15.64 -6.01
C ILE A 1 -15.26 -15.86 -5.18
N GLU A 2 -16.24 -14.97 -5.28
CA GLU A 2 -17.54 -15.10 -4.59
C GLU A 2 -18.24 -16.44 -4.85
N SER A 3 -18.31 -16.90 -6.10
CA SER A 3 -18.91 -18.21 -6.44
C SER A 3 -18.18 -19.42 -5.81
N ILE A 4 -16.87 -19.33 -5.59
CA ILE A 4 -16.07 -20.38 -4.94
C ILE A 4 -16.32 -20.36 -3.43
N GLN A 5 -16.37 -19.17 -2.84
CA GLN A 5 -16.69 -18.99 -1.42
C GLN A 5 -18.05 -19.58 -1.05
N GLU A 6 -19.07 -19.31 -1.87
CA GLU A 6 -20.43 -19.83 -1.68
C GLU A 6 -20.46 -21.35 -1.80
N LYS A 7 -19.88 -21.90 -2.88
CA LYS A 7 -19.80 -23.35 -3.12
C LYS A 7 -19.16 -24.12 -1.96
N HIS A 8 -18.18 -23.53 -1.29
CA HIS A 8 -17.43 -24.18 -0.22
C HIS A 8 -17.82 -23.73 1.19
N ASN A 9 -18.80 -22.82 1.32
CA ASN A 9 -19.19 -22.21 2.59
C ASN A 9 -17.98 -21.68 3.39
N LYS A 10 -17.10 -20.91 2.72
CA LYS A 10 -15.91 -20.29 3.31
C LYS A 10 -15.85 -18.80 3.00
N ILE A 11 -15.25 -18.05 3.91
CA ILE A 11 -14.92 -16.63 3.71
C ILE A 11 -13.44 -16.55 3.35
N PHE A 12 -13.12 -16.00 2.19
CA PHE A 12 -11.74 -15.74 1.78
C PHE A 12 -11.37 -14.30 2.10
N LYS A 13 -10.49 -14.10 3.07
CA LYS A 13 -9.93 -12.78 3.39
C LYS A 13 -8.66 -12.58 2.57
N LEU A 14 -8.74 -11.73 1.56
CA LEU A 14 -7.62 -11.43 0.68
C LEU A 14 -6.97 -10.11 1.09
N THR A 15 -5.64 -10.09 1.04
CA THR A 15 -4.84 -8.90 1.36
C THR A 15 -3.88 -8.62 0.23
N LEU A 16 -3.86 -7.38 -0.26
CA LEU A 16 -2.88 -6.92 -1.24
C LEU A 16 -1.83 -6.05 -0.55
N THR A 17 -0.57 -6.48 -0.63
CA THR A 17 0.58 -5.64 -0.26
C THR A 17 1.15 -4.99 -1.50
N THR A 18 1.34 -3.67 -1.49
CA THR A 18 1.84 -2.92 -2.65
C THR A 18 2.81 -1.82 -2.25
N ASN A 19 3.72 -1.47 -3.17
CA ASN A 19 4.58 -0.29 -3.06
C ASN A 19 3.90 0.99 -3.58
N GLY A 20 2.70 0.90 -4.17
CA GLY A 20 1.94 2.04 -4.64
C GLY A 20 2.33 2.59 -6.02
N MET A 21 3.45 2.19 -6.62
CA MET A 21 3.92 2.77 -7.90
C MET A 21 2.92 2.56 -9.05
N LEU A 22 2.35 1.35 -9.14
CA LEU A 22 1.39 0.98 -10.19
C LEU A 22 -0.04 0.87 -9.67
N LEU A 23 -0.34 1.51 -8.54
CA LEU A 23 -1.67 1.50 -7.94
C LEU A 23 -2.56 2.54 -8.64
N THR A 24 -3.08 2.13 -9.80
CA THR A 24 -3.97 2.90 -10.67
C THR A 24 -5.42 2.84 -10.18
N GLN A 25 -6.28 3.73 -10.69
CA GLN A 25 -7.68 3.84 -10.25
C GLN A 25 -8.48 2.54 -10.45
N ASP A 26 -8.33 1.89 -11.60
CA ASP A 26 -8.94 0.59 -11.90
C ASP A 26 -8.55 -0.51 -10.88
N LYS A 27 -7.31 -0.50 -10.40
CA LYS A 27 -6.85 -1.44 -9.37
C LYS A 27 -7.44 -1.11 -8.00
N ILE A 28 -7.56 0.18 -7.66
CA ILE A 28 -8.21 0.63 -6.42
C ILE A 28 -9.67 0.17 -6.42
N ASP A 29 -10.38 0.41 -7.52
CA ASP A 29 -11.78 0.00 -7.70
C ASP A 29 -11.96 -1.51 -7.54
N TYR A 30 -11.06 -2.30 -8.15
CA TYR A 30 -11.09 -3.75 -8.04
C TYR A 30 -10.90 -4.24 -6.60
N VAL A 31 -9.88 -3.74 -5.90
CA VAL A 31 -9.58 -4.11 -4.50
C VAL A 31 -10.74 -3.72 -3.57
N ASN A 32 -11.34 -2.55 -3.78
CA ASN A 32 -12.48 -2.08 -2.99
C ASN A 32 -13.74 -2.91 -3.26
N LYS A 33 -14.06 -3.18 -4.55
CA LYS A 33 -15.20 -4.02 -4.96
C LYS A 33 -15.16 -5.38 -4.28
N HIS A 34 -13.98 -5.99 -4.21
CA HIS A 34 -13.79 -7.31 -3.60
C HIS A 34 -13.42 -7.26 -2.11
N LYS A 35 -13.56 -6.10 -1.46
CA LYS A 35 -13.33 -5.90 -0.01
C LYS A 35 -11.98 -6.44 0.47
N MET A 36 -10.96 -6.37 -0.36
CA MET A 36 -9.61 -6.84 -0.03
C MET A 36 -8.95 -5.85 0.92
N SER A 37 -8.21 -6.32 1.92
CA SER A 37 -7.42 -5.45 2.81
C SER A 37 -6.15 -4.95 2.10
N LEU A 38 -5.69 -3.74 2.43
CA LEU A 38 -4.50 -3.15 1.84
C LEU A 38 -3.35 -3.02 2.84
N VAL A 39 -2.15 -3.40 2.40
CA VAL A 39 -0.88 -3.08 3.08
C VAL A 39 -0.08 -2.16 2.18
N LEU A 40 0.11 -0.93 2.63
CA LEU A 40 0.69 0.15 1.83
C LEU A 40 2.11 0.42 2.31
N SER A 41 3.10 0.13 1.47
CA SER A 41 4.51 0.26 1.88
C SER A 41 4.97 1.72 1.85
N LEU A 42 5.24 2.29 3.02
CA LEU A 42 5.77 3.64 3.17
C LEU A 42 6.63 3.71 4.43
N ASP A 43 7.93 3.94 4.27
CA ASP A 43 8.94 3.82 5.33
C ASP A 43 9.11 5.08 6.21
N GLY A 44 8.25 6.09 6.08
CA GLY A 44 8.24 7.28 6.94
C GLY A 44 8.34 8.60 6.16
N ARG A 45 9.04 9.59 6.74
CA ARG A 45 9.36 10.88 6.10
C ARG A 45 9.93 10.67 4.70
N GLU A 46 9.70 11.65 3.83
CA GLU A 46 10.10 11.62 2.43
C GLU A 46 11.59 11.24 2.23
N SER A 47 12.50 11.86 2.98
CA SER A 47 13.94 11.56 2.90
C SER A 47 14.28 10.13 3.27
N VAL A 48 13.63 9.58 4.30
CA VAL A 48 13.81 8.19 4.76
C VAL A 48 13.30 7.24 3.68
N HIS A 49 12.10 7.49 3.17
CA HIS A 49 11.50 6.65 2.14
C HIS A 49 12.33 6.66 0.84
N ASN A 50 12.74 7.84 0.35
CA ASN A 50 13.53 7.96 -0.88
C ASN A 50 14.89 7.27 -0.75
N ALA A 51 15.51 7.32 0.44
CA ALA A 51 16.77 6.62 0.70
C ALA A 51 16.62 5.08 0.72
N MET A 52 15.49 4.55 1.18
CA MET A 52 15.25 3.09 1.28
C MET A 52 14.62 2.49 0.03
N ARG A 53 13.78 3.25 -0.68
CA ARG A 53 12.96 2.76 -1.78
C ARG A 53 13.11 3.62 -3.04
N PRO A 54 14.32 3.88 -3.54
CA PRO A 54 14.47 4.64 -4.78
C PRO A 54 13.86 3.89 -5.97
N VAL A 55 13.50 4.62 -7.02
CA VAL A 55 13.03 4.03 -8.28
C VAL A 55 14.16 3.19 -8.88
N ALA A 56 13.85 1.93 -9.22
CA ALA A 56 14.81 1.01 -9.77
C ALA A 56 15.41 1.54 -11.09
N GLY A 57 16.71 1.34 -11.29
CA GLY A 57 17.45 1.79 -12.47
C GLY A 57 17.88 3.26 -12.41
N SER A 58 16.96 4.19 -12.17
CA SER A 58 17.28 5.63 -12.12
C SER A 58 17.80 6.10 -10.76
N GLY A 59 17.46 5.40 -9.68
CA GLY A 59 17.73 5.86 -8.32
C GLY A 59 16.88 7.06 -7.89
N ALA A 60 15.89 7.47 -8.71
CA ALA A 60 15.09 8.65 -8.45
C ALA A 60 14.21 8.51 -7.20
N GLU A 61 13.80 9.65 -6.64
CA GLU A 61 12.89 9.72 -5.50
C GLU A 61 11.52 9.12 -5.84
N SER A 62 11.03 8.21 -4.99
CA SER A 62 9.76 7.50 -5.21
C SER A 62 8.60 8.06 -4.38
N TYR A 63 8.89 8.77 -3.28
CA TYR A 63 7.90 9.17 -2.28
C TYR A 63 6.76 9.99 -2.87
N LYS A 64 7.05 11.04 -3.65
CA LYS A 64 5.99 11.88 -4.23
C LYS A 64 5.05 11.12 -5.17
N TYR A 65 5.59 10.16 -5.92
CA TYR A 65 4.80 9.32 -6.82
C TYR A 65 3.87 8.40 -6.03
N ILE A 66 4.44 7.65 -5.07
CA ILE A 66 3.68 6.66 -4.33
C ILE A 66 2.70 7.31 -3.35
N ALA A 67 3.08 8.38 -2.65
CA ALA A 67 2.23 9.05 -1.65
C ALA A 67 0.91 9.53 -2.28
N LYS A 68 0.96 10.09 -3.50
CA LYS A 68 -0.25 10.47 -4.25
C LYS A 68 -1.18 9.27 -4.47
N ASN A 69 -0.64 8.14 -4.92
CA ASN A 69 -1.43 6.94 -5.20
C ASN A 69 -1.97 6.30 -3.91
N LEU A 70 -1.17 6.25 -2.85
CA LEU A 70 -1.56 5.70 -1.55
C LEU A 70 -2.68 6.55 -0.92
N ILE A 71 -2.55 7.88 -0.93
CA ILE A 71 -3.61 8.79 -0.43
C ILE A 71 -4.90 8.61 -1.24
N ASN A 72 -4.79 8.47 -2.57
CA ASN A 72 -5.96 8.22 -3.41
C ASN A 72 -6.67 6.92 -3.02
N ALA A 73 -5.91 5.83 -2.83
CA ALA A 73 -6.46 4.54 -2.40
C ALA A 73 -7.15 4.64 -1.03
N VAL A 74 -6.51 5.28 -0.05
CA VAL A 74 -7.04 5.45 1.32
C VAL A 74 -8.34 6.25 1.34
N LYS A 75 -8.42 7.37 0.60
CA LYS A 75 -9.63 8.21 0.52
C LYS A 75 -10.85 7.44 0.01
N GLN A 76 -10.63 6.40 -0.79
CA GLN A 76 -11.69 5.60 -1.41
C GLN A 76 -11.99 4.31 -0.65
N ARG A 77 -11.36 4.07 0.51
CA ARG A 77 -11.60 2.84 1.28
C ARG A 77 -12.98 2.77 1.92
N HIS A 78 -13.60 3.91 2.25
CA HIS A 78 -14.92 3.97 2.89
C HIS A 78 -15.08 2.98 4.08
N GLY A 79 -14.07 2.91 4.95
CA GLY A 79 -14.07 2.02 6.12
C GLY A 79 -13.48 0.61 5.89
N LEU A 80 -13.10 0.26 4.66
CA LEU A 80 -12.41 -1.00 4.38
C LEU A 80 -10.96 -1.00 4.90
N GLU A 81 -10.54 -2.12 5.50
CA GLU A 81 -9.26 -2.25 6.22
C GLU A 81 -8.02 -1.87 5.38
N TYR A 82 -7.16 -1.02 5.92
CA TYR A 82 -5.82 -0.81 5.39
C TYR A 82 -4.87 -0.47 6.52
N TYR A 83 -3.57 -0.64 6.29
CA TYR A 83 -2.55 -0.03 7.12
C TYR A 83 -1.33 0.36 6.30
N VAL A 84 -0.64 1.38 6.78
CA VAL A 84 0.69 1.75 6.29
C VAL A 84 1.71 0.86 6.98
N ARG A 85 2.60 0.26 6.19
CA ARG A 85 3.70 -0.58 6.67
C ARG A 85 5.02 0.14 6.40
N GLY A 86 5.63 0.65 7.47
CA GLY A 86 7.01 1.12 7.44
C GLY A 86 8.00 0.02 7.82
N THR A 87 9.22 0.14 7.31
CA THR A 87 10.38 -0.67 7.68
C THR A 87 11.47 0.23 8.23
N TYR A 88 11.85 0.01 9.49
CA TYR A 88 12.87 0.81 10.17
C TYR A 88 14.21 0.08 10.16
N THR A 89 15.29 0.84 9.97
CA THR A 89 16.65 0.34 9.80
C THR A 89 17.62 1.10 10.70
N HIS A 90 18.90 0.71 10.71
CA HIS A 90 19.96 1.46 11.40
C HIS A 90 20.14 2.90 10.85
N LYS A 91 19.55 3.23 9.70
CA LYS A 91 19.63 4.56 9.08
C LYS A 91 18.51 5.52 9.53
N ASN A 92 17.52 5.05 10.30
CA ASN A 92 16.39 5.84 10.79
C ASN A 92 15.95 5.39 12.19
N LEU A 93 16.87 5.47 13.16
CA LEU A 93 16.59 5.14 14.56
C LEU A 93 15.61 6.10 15.24
N ASP A 94 15.40 7.29 14.66
CA ASP A 94 14.41 8.28 15.09
C ASP A 94 13.03 8.05 14.46
N PHE A 95 12.67 6.80 14.17
CA PHE A 95 11.47 6.39 13.45
C PHE A 95 10.13 6.88 14.05
N THR A 96 10.13 7.32 15.31
CA THR A 96 8.95 7.93 15.93
C THR A 96 8.67 9.35 15.43
N LYS A 97 9.57 9.93 14.63
CA LYS A 97 9.42 11.25 14.00
C LYS A 97 8.96 11.16 12.53
N ASP A 98 8.71 9.94 12.06
CA ASP A 98 8.29 9.66 10.70
C ASP A 98 6.82 9.98 10.42
#